data_AF-A0A7C1I5R0-F1
#
_entry.id   AF-A0A7C1I5R0-F1
#
_cell.length_a   1.000
_cell.length_b   1.000
_cell.length_c   1.000
_cell.angle_alpha   90.00
_cell.angle_beta   90.00
_cell.angle_gamma   90.00
#
_symmetry.space_group_name_H-M   'P 1'
#
loop_
_entity.id
_entity.type
_entity.pdbx_description
1 polymer ?
#
loop_
_entity_poly.entity_id
_entity_poly.type
_entity_poly.pdbx_seq_one_letter_code
_entity_poly.pdbx_strand_id
1 'polypeptide(L)'
;MENNVKDQLVYPSTPLNVIEEFFPGENTYVDDEKGLIRASIVGKPFWDNAARLVKVVPTRKRRYVVPRENSVVVGVIQNIRTDFLLATIIGMYDNKKIIPTGPFAGVLHISQVSQEYVKSLYYP
;
A
#
# COMPACT_ATOMS: atom_id res chain seq x y z
N MET A 1 -32.40 17.83 7.35
CA MET A 1 -31.98 16.45 7.64
C MET A 1 -30.48 16.38 7.40
N GLU A 2 -29.68 16.77 8.39
CA GLU A 2 -28.24 16.52 8.37
C GLU A 2 -28.06 15.03 8.60
N ASN A 3 -27.91 14.29 7.50
CA ASN A 3 -27.65 12.86 7.60
C ASN A 3 -26.28 12.71 8.26
N ASN A 4 -26.28 12.24 9.50
CA ASN A 4 -25.09 11.97 10.28
C ASN A 4 -24.37 10.77 9.62
N VAL A 5 -23.56 11.06 8.59
CA VAL A 5 -22.84 10.07 7.77
C VAL A 5 -21.85 9.25 8.61
N LYS A 6 -21.62 9.63 9.87
CA LYS A 6 -20.66 9.00 10.79
C LYS A 6 -20.82 7.49 10.94
N ASP A 7 -22.03 6.95 10.84
CA ASP A 7 -22.30 5.52 10.98
C ASP A 7 -22.84 4.83 9.73
N GLN A 8 -23.03 5.58 8.63
CA GLN A 8 -23.61 5.04 7.41
C GLN A 8 -22.54 4.58 6.42
N LEU A 9 -22.90 3.54 5.66
CA LEU A 9 -22.11 3.08 4.53
C LEU A 9 -22.09 4.18 3.46
N VAL A 10 -20.89 4.59 3.04
CA VAL A 10 -20.70 5.55 1.95
C VAL A 10 -20.33 4.83 0.66
N TYR A 11 -20.69 5.43 -0.46
CA TYR A 11 -20.38 4.96 -1.81
C TYR A 11 -19.40 5.91 -2.50
N PRO A 12 -18.71 5.47 -3.56
CA PRO A 12 -17.88 6.37 -4.36
C PRO A 12 -18.63 7.65 -4.75
N SER A 13 -17.94 8.77 -4.73
CA SER A 13 -18.46 10.13 -4.95
C SER A 13 -19.37 10.69 -3.85
N THR A 14 -19.61 9.97 -2.74
CA THR A 14 -20.35 10.52 -1.59
C THR A 14 -19.54 11.65 -0.95
N PRO A 15 -20.12 12.84 -0.75
CA PRO A 15 -19.45 13.96 -0.06
C PRO A 15 -19.28 13.65 1.42
N LEU A 16 -18.07 13.86 1.94
CA LEU A 16 -17.70 13.53 3.32
C LEU A 16 -17.45 14.78 4.15
N ASN A 17 -16.63 15.71 3.65
CA ASN A 17 -16.47 17.02 4.26
C ASN A 17 -15.91 18.05 3.26
N VAL A 18 -15.82 19.31 3.67
CA VAL A 18 -15.14 20.37 2.92
C VAL A 18 -13.63 20.37 3.19
N ILE A 19 -12.84 20.81 2.21
CA ILE A 19 -11.36 20.80 2.30
C ILE A 19 -10.81 21.81 3.31
N GLU A 20 -11.60 22.81 3.70
CA GLU A 20 -11.23 23.83 4.69
C GLU A 20 -11.24 23.29 6.11
N GLU A 21 -12.03 22.25 6.38
CA GLU A 21 -12.17 21.66 7.71
C GLU A 21 -11.25 20.46 7.92
N PHE A 22 -11.12 19.60 6.89
CA PHE A 22 -10.38 18.35 6.95
C PHE A 22 -9.50 18.18 5.71
N PHE A 23 -8.44 17.41 5.87
CA PHE A 23 -7.59 16.94 4.79
C PHE A 23 -8.06 15.57 4.26
N PRO A 24 -7.90 15.30 2.96
CA PRO A 24 -8.25 14.03 2.36
C PRO A 24 -7.29 12.93 2.82
N GLY A 25 -7.86 11.86 3.38
CA GLY A 25 -7.14 10.67 3.84
C GLY A 25 -7.26 9.49 2.88
N GLU A 26 -6.85 8.31 3.35
CA GLU A 26 -6.97 7.07 2.58
C GLU A 26 -8.40 6.84 2.05
N ASN A 27 -8.47 6.40 0.79
CA ASN A 27 -9.71 6.09 0.10
C ASN A 27 -10.69 7.28 -0.01
N THR A 28 -10.14 8.49 -0.09
CA THR A 28 -10.87 9.71 -0.46
C THR A 28 -10.16 10.44 -1.61
N TYR A 29 -10.84 11.40 -2.22
CA TYR A 29 -10.29 12.31 -3.20
C TYR A 29 -10.93 13.70 -3.05
N VAL A 30 -10.30 14.73 -3.63
CA VAL A 30 -10.83 16.09 -3.63
C VAL A 30 -11.54 16.36 -4.95
N ASP A 31 -12.77 16.87 -4.86
CA ASP A 31 -13.50 17.49 -5.95
C ASP A 31 -13.19 19.00 -5.91
N ASP A 32 -12.14 19.41 -6.65
CA ASP A 32 -11.60 20.77 -6.62
C ASP A 32 -12.62 21.81 -7.09
N GLU A 33 -13.54 21.46 -7.99
CA GLU A 33 -14.60 22.35 -8.47
C GLU A 33 -15.58 22.73 -7.35
N LYS A 34 -15.77 21.82 -6.38
CA LYS A 34 -16.75 21.98 -5.30
C LYS A 34 -16.11 22.22 -3.93
N GLY A 35 -14.79 22.10 -3.81
CA GLY A 35 -14.09 22.17 -2.53
C GLY A 35 -14.47 21.04 -1.57
N LEU A 36 -14.86 19.86 -2.10
CA LEU A 36 -15.39 18.76 -1.31
C LEU A 36 -14.47 17.55 -1.32
N ILE A 37 -14.24 16.97 -0.15
CA ILE A 37 -13.66 15.65 0.00
C ILE A 37 -14.75 14.60 -0.21
N ARG A 38 -14.49 13.66 -1.11
CA ARG A 38 -15.41 12.60 -1.49
C ARG A 38 -14.81 11.23 -1.27
N ALA A 39 -15.67 10.25 -0.99
CA ALA A 39 -15.27 8.86 -0.91
C ALA A 39 -14.82 8.33 -2.28
N SER A 40 -13.70 7.60 -2.35
CA SER A 40 -13.27 6.91 -3.58
C SER A 40 -13.70 5.45 -3.66
N ILE A 41 -14.13 4.88 -2.52
CA ILE A 41 -14.56 3.47 -2.40
C ILE A 41 -15.86 3.36 -1.61
N VAL A 42 -16.45 2.16 -1.62
CA VAL A 42 -17.51 1.78 -0.69
C VAL A 42 -16.92 1.43 0.69
N GLY A 43 -17.42 2.05 1.76
CA GLY A 43 -16.89 1.81 3.11
C GLY A 43 -17.59 2.61 4.20
N LYS A 44 -17.00 2.63 5.39
CA LYS A 44 -17.42 3.48 6.51
C LYS A 44 -16.47 4.67 6.63
N PRO A 45 -16.94 5.91 6.64
CA PRO A 45 -16.07 7.06 6.82
C PRO A 45 -15.59 7.15 8.27
N PHE A 46 -14.38 7.67 8.46
CA PHE A 46 -13.74 7.87 9.74
C PHE A 46 -13.08 9.24 9.74
N TRP A 47 -13.37 10.03 10.77
CA TRP A 47 -12.79 11.35 10.98
C TRP A 47 -11.80 11.29 12.13
N ASP A 48 -10.55 11.59 11.84
CA ASP A 48 -9.54 11.87 12.83
C ASP A 48 -9.56 13.37 13.13
N ASN A 49 -10.19 13.75 14.24
CA ASN A 49 -10.30 15.16 14.62
C ASN A 49 -8.95 15.75 15.07
N ALA A 50 -8.01 14.93 15.57
CA ALA A 50 -6.71 15.40 16.02
C ALA A 50 -5.82 15.74 14.82
N ALA A 51 -5.81 14.87 13.81
CA ALA A 51 -5.09 15.10 12.56
C ALA A 51 -5.87 15.95 11.54
N ARG A 52 -7.15 16.26 11.82
CA ARG A 52 -8.11 16.84 10.87
C ARG A 52 -8.12 16.09 9.54
N LEU A 53 -8.20 14.76 9.58
CA LEU A 53 -8.16 13.90 8.39
C LEU A 53 -9.42 13.06 8.27
N VAL A 54 -9.99 12.99 7.06
CA VAL A 54 -11.14 12.12 6.78
C VAL A 54 -10.74 11.00 5.83
N LYS A 55 -11.03 9.75 6.22
CA LYS A 55 -10.72 8.56 5.42
C LYS A 55 -11.92 7.64 5.33
N VAL A 56 -11.93 6.75 4.34
CA VAL A 56 -12.97 5.71 4.22
C VAL A 56 -12.36 4.34 4.51
N VAL A 57 -12.89 3.66 5.52
CA VAL A 57 -12.51 2.30 5.88
C VAL A 57 -13.31 1.31 5.02
N PRO A 58 -12.67 0.47 4.20
CA PRO A 58 -13.37 -0.48 3.34
C PRO A 58 -14.22 -1.47 4.16
N THR A 59 -15.44 -1.78 3.70
CA THR A 59 -16.31 -2.76 4.37
C THR A 59 -15.75 -4.18 4.30
N ARG A 60 -15.01 -4.51 3.23
CA ARG A 60 -14.24 -5.74 3.12
C ARG A 60 -12.78 -5.44 3.38
N LYS A 61 -12.15 -6.17 4.32
CA LYS A 61 -10.69 -6.14 4.47
C LYS A 61 -10.05 -6.62 3.17
N ARG A 62 -9.63 -5.69 2.31
CA ARG A 62 -8.70 -6.00 1.23
C ARG A 62 -7.37 -6.32 1.89
N ARG A 63 -7.05 -7.61 1.99
CA ARG A 63 -5.77 -8.07 2.53
C ARG A 63 -4.73 -7.94 1.41
N TYR A 64 -4.43 -6.69 1.03
CA TYR A 64 -3.30 -6.42 0.17
C TYR A 64 -2.05 -6.82 0.93
N VAL A 65 -1.39 -7.85 0.42
CA VAL A 65 -0.12 -8.32 0.95
C VAL A 65 0.95 -7.71 0.07
N VAL A 66 1.59 -6.68 0.62
CA VAL A 66 2.60 -5.87 -0.03
C VAL A 66 3.86 -5.96 0.84
N PRO A 67 5.03 -6.29 0.27
CA PRO A 67 6.29 -6.24 1.01
C PRO A 67 6.54 -4.83 1.58
N ARG A 68 6.90 -4.76 2.86
CA ARG A 68 7.33 -3.54 3.55
C ARG A 68 8.80 -3.64 3.89
N GLU A 69 9.40 -2.54 4.31
CA GLU A 69 10.74 -2.59 4.93
C GLU A 69 10.79 -3.67 6.02
N ASN A 70 11.92 -4.39 6.07
CA ASN A 70 12.16 -5.53 6.95
C ASN A 70 11.26 -6.77 6.73
N SER A 71 10.46 -6.81 5.66
CA SER A 71 9.71 -8.02 5.30
C SER A 71 10.64 -9.12 4.79
N VAL A 72 10.47 -10.35 5.30
CA VAL A 72 11.14 -11.53 4.74
C VAL A 72 10.33 -12.09 3.56
N VAL A 73 10.98 -12.16 2.40
CA VAL A 73 10.33 -12.54 1.13
C VAL A 73 11.01 -13.73 0.47
N VAL A 74 10.27 -14.43 -0.38
CA VAL A 74 10.76 -15.50 -1.25
C VAL A 74 10.69 -15.00 -2.68
N GLY A 75 11.81 -15.02 -3.39
CA GLY A 75 11.89 -14.60 -4.78
C GLY A 75 12.61 -15.61 -5.66
N VAL A 76 12.28 -15.58 -6.96
CA VAL A 76 12.94 -16.36 -8.01
C VAL A 76 13.81 -15.43 -8.81
N ILE A 77 15.11 -15.74 -8.92
CA ILE A 77 16.07 -14.96 -9.70
C ILE A 77 15.67 -15.04 -11.18
N GLN A 78 15.53 -13.89 -11.81
CA GLN A 78 15.18 -13.75 -13.23
C GLN A 78 16.41 -13.45 -14.08
N ASN A 79 17.35 -12.66 -13.55
CA ASN A 79 18.54 -12.24 -14.27
C ASN A 79 19.67 -11.91 -13.28
N ILE A 80 20.89 -12.25 -13.65
CA ILE A 80 22.11 -11.93 -12.91
C ILE A 80 22.96 -11.03 -13.79
N ARG A 81 23.30 -9.84 -13.28
CA ARG A 81 24.30 -8.95 -13.86
C ARG A 81 25.58 -9.01 -13.02
N THR A 82 26.60 -8.28 -13.45
CA THR A 82 27.91 -8.24 -12.78
C THR A 82 27.78 -7.88 -11.29
N ASP A 83 27.03 -6.81 -10.99
CA ASP A 83 27.04 -6.21 -9.66
C ASP A 83 25.71 -6.38 -8.90
N PHE A 84 24.67 -6.87 -9.58
CA PHE A 84 23.36 -7.08 -8.97
C PHE A 84 22.56 -8.20 -9.63
N LEU A 85 21.59 -8.74 -8.90
CA LEU A 85 20.60 -9.69 -9.41
C LEU A 85 19.19 -9.09 -9.34
N LEU A 86 18.38 -9.50 -10.31
CA LEU A 86 16.95 -9.19 -10.39
C LEU A 86 16.16 -10.44 -10.02
N ALA A 87 15.22 -10.31 -9.09
CA ALA A 87 14.36 -11.40 -8.66
C ALA A 87 12.88 -10.98 -8.72
N THR A 88 12.00 -11.91 -9.07
CA THR A 88 10.55 -11.75 -8.92
C THR A 88 10.16 -12.29 -7.56
N ILE A 89 9.52 -11.48 -6.74
CA ILE A 89 9.03 -11.89 -5.42
C ILE A 89 7.74 -12.69 -5.60
N ILE A 90 7.74 -13.94 -5.13
CA ILE A 90 6.64 -14.89 -5.27
C ILE A 90 5.93 -15.21 -3.95
N GLY A 91 6.51 -14.80 -2.81
CA GLY A 91 5.94 -15.08 -1.50
C GLY A 91 6.48 -14.19 -0.39
N MET A 92 5.72 -14.09 0.70
CA MET A 92 6.14 -13.43 1.95
C MET A 92 6.08 -14.41 3.12
N TYR A 93 7.13 -14.45 3.94
CA TYR A 93 7.23 -15.35 5.09
C TYR A 93 6.37 -14.86 6.26
N ASP A 94 6.30 -13.54 6.45
CA ASP A 94 5.71 -12.87 7.62
C ASP A 94 4.20 -13.09 7.80
N ASN A 95 3.53 -13.79 6.86
CA ASN A 95 2.08 -13.98 6.88
C ASN A 95 1.56 -15.38 6.49
N LYS A 96 2.36 -16.45 6.55
CA LYS A 96 1.99 -17.84 6.15
C LYS A 96 1.91 -18.07 4.63
N LYS A 97 3.04 -17.99 3.92
CA LYS A 97 3.13 -18.29 2.47
C LYS A 97 2.07 -17.56 1.64
N ILE A 98 1.91 -16.25 1.88
CA ILE A 98 0.95 -15.47 1.09
C ILE A 98 1.62 -14.98 -0.18
N ILE A 99 0.92 -15.17 -1.30
CA ILE A 99 1.27 -14.61 -2.60
C ILE A 99 1.02 -13.09 -2.52
N PRO A 100 2.04 -12.25 -2.82
CA PRO A 100 1.85 -10.81 -2.83
C PRO A 100 0.72 -10.41 -3.80
N THR A 101 -0.01 -9.33 -3.50
CA THR A 101 -1.19 -8.93 -4.30
C THR A 101 -0.83 -8.26 -5.64
N GLY A 102 0.43 -8.35 -6.07
CA GLY A 102 0.92 -7.82 -7.33
C GLY A 102 2.31 -8.35 -7.69
N PRO A 103 2.79 -8.11 -8.92
CA PRO A 103 4.16 -8.42 -9.29
C PRO A 103 5.11 -7.48 -8.54
N PHE A 104 6.02 -8.04 -7.76
CA PHE A 104 7.10 -7.27 -7.13
C PHE A 104 8.44 -7.75 -7.66
N ALA A 105 9.29 -6.79 -8.03
CA ALA A 105 10.67 -7.05 -8.37
C ALA A 105 11.57 -6.68 -7.18
N GLY A 106 12.55 -7.52 -6.90
CA GLY A 106 13.64 -7.27 -5.98
C GLY A 106 14.94 -7.07 -6.75
N VAL A 107 15.76 -6.15 -6.25
CA VAL A 107 17.14 -5.96 -6.70
C VAL A 107 18.03 -6.26 -5.49
N LEU A 108 19.05 -7.10 -5.68
CA LEU A 108 20.04 -7.38 -4.66
C LEU A 108 21.43 -7.07 -5.22
N HIS A 109 22.07 -6.05 -4.67
CA HIS A 109 23.44 -5.66 -5.03
C HIS A 109 24.46 -6.61 -4.37
N ILE A 110 25.61 -6.83 -5.00
CA ILE A 110 26.64 -7.77 -4.52
C ILE A 110 27.13 -7.45 -3.10
N SER A 111 27.18 -6.16 -2.74
CA SER A 111 27.53 -5.71 -1.39
C SER A 111 26.51 -6.08 -0.31
N GLN A 112 25.32 -6.54 -0.69
CA GLN A 112 24.23 -6.90 0.23
C GLN A 112 24.09 -8.42 0.39
N VAL A 113 24.88 -9.21 -0.34
CA VAL A 113 24.77 -10.68 -0.34
C VAL A 113 25.51 -11.31 0.85
N SER A 114 26.65 -10.74 1.24
CA SER A 114 27.47 -11.22 2.35
C SER A 114 28.18 -10.06 3.03
N GLN A 115 28.54 -10.27 4.29
CA GLN A 115 29.47 -9.39 5.01
C GLN A 115 30.93 -9.60 4.58
N GLU A 116 31.22 -10.73 3.94
CA GLU A 116 32.53 -11.05 3.36
C GLU A 116 32.60 -10.66 1.88
N TYR A 117 33.82 -10.50 1.36
CA TYR A 117 34.02 -10.17 -0.05
C TYR A 117 33.55 -11.29 -0.98
N VAL A 118 32.59 -10.96 -1.85
CA VAL A 118 32.10 -11.85 -2.91
C VAL A 118 32.62 -11.32 -4.25
N LYS A 119 33.38 -12.15 -4.98
CA LYS A 119 33.96 -11.78 -6.29
C LYS A 119 32.92 -11.74 -7.42
N SER A 120 31.88 -12.57 -7.33
CA SER A 120 30.88 -12.72 -8.38
C SER A 120 29.58 -13.30 -7.81
N LEU A 121 28.44 -12.82 -8.29
CA LEU A 121 27.10 -13.38 -8.03
C LEU A 121 26.81 -14.64 -8.85
N TYR A 122 27.65 -14.91 -9.85
CA TYR A 122 27.58 -16.09 -10.69
C TYR A 122 28.60 -17.12 -10.23
N TYR A 123 28.16 -18.36 -10.01
CA TYR A 123 29.01 -19.52 -9.80
C TYR A 123 28.87 -20.44 -11.03
N PRO A 124 29.98 -20.81 -11.70
CA PRO A 124 29.98 -21.65 -12.90
C PRO A 124 29.59 -23.11 -12.61
#